data_AF-A0A7S0VU84-F1
#
_entry.id   AF-A0A7S0VU84-F1
#
_cell.length_a   1.000
_cell.length_b   1.000
_cell.length_c   1.000
_cell.angle_alpha   90.00
_cell.angle_beta   90.00
_cell.angle_gamma   90.00
#
_symmetry.space_group_name_H-M   'P 1'
#
loop_
_entity.id
_entity.type
_entity.pdbx_description
1 polymer ?
#
loop_
_entity_poly.entity_id
_entity_poly.type
_entity_poly.pdbx_seq_one_letter_code
_entity_poly.pdbx_strand_id
1 'polypeptide(L)'
;RYVTTFESWEKAKISFSSMDSEEGVKWAKVKGPGRAFEKILRSYGGDTSRLLDLCRQNILFEAVGDLRVIAADTDVKILRIKNRLSEKRSGKDSGGYRDLLINIRIPTEETSTLGLDTHVCEVQLILTGFAKLKTLTGHRRYVQYRNAKGE
;
A
#
# COMPACT_ATOMS: atom_id res chain seq x y z
N ARG A 1 -1.28 -25.96 5.56
CA ARG A 1 -2.19 -25.32 6.55
C ARG A 1 -1.41 -24.17 7.16
N TYR A 2 -1.66 -22.94 6.73
CA TYR A 2 -1.05 -21.77 7.39
C TYR A 2 -1.90 -21.47 8.62
N VAL A 3 -1.30 -21.56 9.80
CA VAL A 3 -1.92 -21.12 11.05
C VAL A 3 -1.70 -19.61 11.10
N THR A 4 -2.73 -18.83 10.79
CA THR A 4 -2.72 -17.39 11.03
C THR A 4 -3.23 -17.14 12.44
N THR A 5 -2.34 -17.09 13.41
CA THR A 5 -2.65 -16.44 14.69
C THR A 5 -2.83 -14.95 14.42
N PHE A 6 -4.07 -14.48 14.55
CA PHE A 6 -4.41 -13.07 14.39
C PHE A 6 -4.03 -12.35 15.70
N GLU A 7 -3.01 -11.48 15.66
CA GLU A 7 -2.66 -10.62 16.79
C GLU A 7 -3.42 -9.30 16.69
N SER A 8 -3.92 -8.80 17.83
CA SER A 8 -4.58 -7.49 17.87
C SER A 8 -3.59 -6.38 17.54
N TRP A 9 -4.08 -5.30 16.91
CA TRP A 9 -3.28 -4.14 16.50
C TRP A 9 -2.40 -3.58 17.62
N GLU A 10 -2.93 -3.51 18.84
CA GLU A 10 -2.23 -2.98 20.02
C GLU A 10 -1.09 -3.90 20.45
N LYS A 11 -1.32 -5.22 20.40
CA LYS A 11 -0.29 -6.22 20.69
C LYS A 11 0.79 -6.20 19.61
N ALA A 12 0.41 -6.21 18.33
CA ALA A 12 1.38 -6.08 17.24
C ALA A 12 2.19 -4.78 17.32
N LYS A 13 1.60 -3.68 17.79
CA LYS A 13 2.34 -2.43 17.97
C LYS A 13 3.36 -2.51 19.12
N ILE A 14 2.99 -3.13 20.24
CA ILE A 14 3.85 -3.30 21.42
C ILE A 14 4.98 -4.29 21.14
N SER A 15 4.64 -5.50 20.66
CA SER A 15 5.59 -6.59 20.39
C SER A 15 6.73 -6.17 19.46
N PHE A 16 6.43 -5.33 18.47
CA PHE A 16 7.40 -4.88 17.47
C PHE A 16 8.05 -3.54 17.81
N SER A 17 7.54 -2.78 18.78
CA SER A 17 8.19 -1.55 19.28
C SER A 17 9.34 -1.82 20.25
N SER A 18 9.35 -2.99 20.90
CA SER A 18 10.40 -3.43 21.83
C SER A 18 11.58 -4.16 21.16
N MET A 19 11.52 -4.35 19.84
CA MET A 19 12.57 -4.98 19.04
C MET A 19 13.22 -3.93 18.14
N ASP A 20 14.30 -3.32 18.62
CA ASP A 20 15.26 -2.52 17.84
C ASP A 20 16.08 -3.43 16.87
N SER A 21 15.40 -4.28 16.11
CA SER A 21 16.02 -5.10 15.06
C SER A 21 15.56 -4.63 13.68
N GLU A 22 16.42 -4.78 12.67
CA GLU A 22 16.14 -4.49 11.26
C GLU A 22 14.94 -5.30 10.67
N GLU A 23 14.33 -6.18 11.47
CA GLU A 23 13.21 -7.08 11.13
C GLU A 23 11.84 -6.57 11.60
N GLY A 24 11.75 -5.36 12.18
CA GLY A 24 10.49 -4.78 12.62
C GLY A 24 9.54 -4.33 11.50
N VAL A 25 8.22 -4.40 11.74
CA VAL A 25 7.22 -3.89 10.79
C VAL A 25 7.35 -2.37 10.66
N LYS A 26 7.75 -1.90 9.48
CA LYS A 26 7.82 -0.47 9.18
C LYS A 26 6.46 0.05 8.72
N TRP A 27 5.79 0.78 9.61
CA TRP A 27 4.52 1.42 9.30
C TRP A 27 4.70 2.65 8.42
N ALA A 28 3.90 2.74 7.37
CA ALA A 28 3.86 3.94 6.54
C ALA A 28 3.21 5.10 7.30
N LYS A 29 3.81 6.29 7.15
CA LYS A 29 3.20 7.54 7.61
C LYS A 29 2.10 7.95 6.65
N VAL A 30 1.09 8.64 7.18
CA VAL A 30 0.12 9.39 6.37
C VAL A 30 0.89 10.33 5.44
N LYS A 31 0.40 10.46 4.20
CA LYS A 31 1.04 11.30 3.20
C LYS A 31 1.09 12.75 3.69
N GLY A 32 2.30 13.33 3.67
CA GLY A 32 2.49 14.73 4.07
C GLY A 32 1.75 15.72 3.17
N PRO A 33 1.29 16.87 3.70
CA PRO A 33 0.44 17.82 2.97
C PRO A 33 1.01 18.29 1.64
N GLY A 34 2.29 18.71 1.58
CA GLY A 34 2.90 19.19 0.35
C GLY A 34 2.90 18.16 -0.78
N ARG A 35 3.13 16.88 -0.45
CA ARG A 35 3.08 15.77 -1.42
C ARG A 35 1.66 15.41 -1.84
N ALA A 36 0.68 15.61 -0.96
CA ALA A 36 -0.74 15.45 -1.28
C ALA A 36 -1.18 16.53 -2.28
N PHE A 37 -0.93 17.81 -1.98
CA PHE A 37 -1.23 18.93 -2.86
C PHE A 37 -0.57 18.79 -4.23
N GLU A 38 0.73 18.49 -4.28
CA GLU A 38 1.44 18.29 -5.53
C GLU A 38 0.78 17.21 -6.40
N LYS A 39 0.38 16.08 -5.79
CA LYS A 39 -0.26 14.97 -6.51
C LYS A 39 -1.67 15.33 -7.00
N ILE A 40 -2.45 16.02 -6.18
CA ILE A 40 -3.80 16.48 -6.55
C ILE A 40 -3.73 17.41 -7.75
N LEU A 41 -2.84 18.40 -7.73
CA LEU A 41 -2.71 19.38 -8.80
C LEU A 41 -2.15 18.75 -10.08
N ARG A 42 -1.06 17.96 -9.97
CA ARG A 42 -0.36 17.42 -11.14
C ARG A 42 -1.09 16.25 -11.80
N SER A 43 -1.59 15.30 -11.01
CA SER A 43 -2.10 14.04 -11.54
C SER A 43 -3.63 14.02 -11.66
N TYR A 44 -4.33 14.87 -10.90
CA TYR A 44 -5.80 14.82 -10.79
C TYR A 44 -6.51 16.13 -11.13
N GLY A 45 -5.78 17.16 -11.59
CA GLY A 45 -6.38 18.41 -12.04
C GLY A 45 -7.11 19.19 -10.95
N GLY A 46 -6.66 19.06 -9.69
CA GLY A 46 -7.29 19.73 -8.54
C GLY A 46 -8.38 18.93 -7.83
N ASP A 47 -8.81 17.79 -8.39
CA ASP A 47 -9.83 16.94 -7.78
C ASP A 47 -9.26 16.15 -6.59
N THR A 48 -9.62 16.59 -5.39
CA THR A 48 -9.17 16.00 -4.11
C THR A 48 -9.76 14.61 -3.87
N SER A 49 -10.93 14.29 -4.43
CA SER A 49 -11.61 13.00 -4.25
C SER A 49 -10.82 11.83 -4.85
N ARG A 50 -9.87 12.13 -5.75
CA ARG A 50 -9.03 11.16 -6.44
C ARG A 50 -7.73 10.84 -5.71
N LEU A 51 -7.46 11.49 -4.57
CA LEU A 51 -6.29 11.18 -3.74
C LEU A 51 -6.54 9.96 -2.85
N LEU A 52 -6.39 8.77 -3.43
CA LEU A 52 -6.72 7.50 -2.77
C LEU A 52 -5.57 6.87 -1.94
N ASP A 53 -4.42 7.54 -1.87
CA ASP A 53 -3.23 7.03 -1.17
C ASP A 53 -2.82 7.91 0.00
N LEU A 54 -3.75 8.68 0.58
CA LEU A 54 -3.49 9.51 1.76
C LEU A 54 -3.09 8.61 2.95
N CYS A 55 -3.93 7.63 3.27
CA CYS A 55 -3.60 6.48 4.11
C CYS A 55 -3.16 5.32 3.21
N ARG A 56 -2.00 4.73 3.49
CA ARG A 56 -1.44 3.67 2.67
C ARG A 56 -0.51 2.76 3.46
N GLN A 57 -0.36 1.52 3.04
CA GLN A 57 0.63 0.59 3.61
C GLN A 57 1.19 -0.36 2.56
N ASN A 58 2.44 -0.78 2.74
CA ASN A 58 3.02 -1.88 1.98
C ASN A 58 2.99 -3.13 2.86
N ILE A 59 2.55 -4.25 2.29
CA ILE A 59 2.68 -5.56 2.92
C ILE A 59 3.62 -6.39 2.05
N LEU A 60 4.64 -6.95 2.68
CA LEU A 60 5.64 -7.78 2.02
C LEU A 60 5.21 -9.25 2.12
N PHE A 61 5.34 -9.97 1.02
CA PHE A 61 5.00 -11.39 0.95
C PHE A 61 6.08 -12.16 0.23
N GLU A 62 6.25 -13.42 0.59
CA GLU A 62 7.10 -14.35 -0.17
C GLU A 62 6.35 -14.93 -1.38
N ALA A 63 5.01 -15.01 -1.31
CA ALA A 63 4.16 -15.57 -2.37
C ALA A 63 2.80 -14.84 -2.50
N VAL A 64 2.14 -14.98 -3.66
CA VAL A 64 0.88 -14.28 -3.98
C VAL A 64 -0.35 -14.87 -3.24
N GLY A 65 -0.19 -15.99 -2.53
CA GLY A 65 -1.28 -16.68 -1.81
C GLY A 65 -1.98 -15.83 -0.75
N ASP A 66 -1.32 -14.80 -0.26
CA ASP A 66 -1.75 -14.01 0.89
C ASP A 66 -2.88 -13.00 0.59
N LEU A 67 -3.17 -12.73 -0.69
CA LEU A 67 -4.33 -11.91 -1.09
C LEU A 67 -5.66 -12.50 -0.60
N ARG A 68 -5.73 -13.83 -0.48
CA ARG A 68 -6.94 -14.54 -0.02
C ARG A 68 -7.30 -14.18 1.42
N VAL A 69 -6.31 -13.86 2.26
CA VAL A 69 -6.54 -13.47 3.65
C VAL A 69 -7.26 -12.12 3.69
N ILE A 70 -6.77 -11.13 2.93
CA ILE A 70 -7.40 -9.80 2.84
C ILE A 70 -8.81 -9.91 2.23
N ALA A 71 -8.99 -10.77 1.24
CA ALA A 71 -10.29 -10.95 0.58
C ALA A 71 -11.31 -11.73 1.44
N ALA A 72 -10.86 -12.49 2.43
CA ALA A 72 -11.72 -13.24 3.35
C ALA A 72 -12.12 -12.43 4.60
N ASP A 73 -11.46 -11.30 4.84
CA ASP A 73 -11.73 -10.43 5.97
C ASP A 73 -13.05 -9.67 5.77
N THR A 74 -14.01 -9.89 6.67
CA THR A 74 -15.36 -9.29 6.59
C THR A 74 -15.36 -7.80 6.87
N ASP A 75 -14.34 -7.29 7.56
CA ASP A 75 -14.20 -5.87 7.88
C ASP A 75 -13.56 -5.10 6.71
N VAL A 76 -13.08 -5.79 5.68
CA VAL A 76 -12.40 -5.18 4.53
C VAL A 76 -13.28 -5.22 3.28
N LYS A 77 -13.57 -4.05 2.74
CA LYS A 77 -14.23 -3.89 1.44
C LYS A 77 -13.22 -3.53 0.36
N ILE A 78 -12.93 -4.47 -0.53
CA ILE A 78 -12.08 -4.23 -1.70
C ILE A 78 -12.85 -3.41 -2.75
N LEU A 79 -12.27 -2.29 -3.17
CA LEU A 79 -12.86 -1.39 -4.17
C LEU A 79 -12.25 -1.56 -5.56
N ARG A 80 -10.93 -1.79 -5.59
CA ARG A 80 -10.17 -1.88 -6.83
C ARG A 80 -8.91 -2.70 -6.61
N ILE A 81 -8.60 -3.56 -7.56
CA ILE A 81 -7.32 -4.25 -7.65
C ILE A 81 -6.65 -3.82 -8.96
N LYS A 82 -5.44 -3.25 -8.87
CA LYS A 82 -4.57 -2.96 -10.01
C LYS A 82 -3.41 -3.95 -9.98
N ASN A 83 -3.55 -5.04 -10.73
CA ASN A 83 -2.50 -6.02 -10.88
C ASN A 83 -1.33 -5.43 -11.68
N ARG A 84 -0.20 -5.17 -11.02
CA ARG A 84 1.05 -4.75 -11.67
C ARG A 84 2.12 -5.84 -11.64
N LEU A 85 1.77 -7.07 -11.23
CA LEU A 85 2.59 -8.27 -11.36
C LEU A 85 2.48 -8.91 -12.75
N SER A 86 1.40 -8.67 -13.48
CA SER A 86 1.13 -9.37 -14.75
C SER A 86 2.28 -9.23 -15.76
N GLU A 87 2.70 -10.35 -16.36
CA GLU A 87 3.74 -10.40 -17.40
C GLU A 87 3.41 -9.56 -18.65
N LYS A 88 2.13 -9.35 -18.92
CA LYS A 88 1.65 -8.47 -20.02
C LYS A 88 2.03 -7.00 -19.86
N ARG A 89 2.53 -6.59 -18.69
CA ARG A 89 3.12 -5.26 -18.47
C ARG A 89 4.60 -5.30 -18.84
N SER A 90 5.06 -4.40 -19.72
CA SER A 90 6.48 -4.31 -20.03
C SER A 90 7.29 -3.96 -18.77
N GLY A 91 8.45 -4.58 -18.57
CA GLY A 91 9.40 -4.20 -17.50
C GLY A 91 9.82 -2.72 -17.56
N LYS A 92 9.74 -2.14 -18.77
CA LYS A 92 10.18 -0.77 -19.07
C LYS A 92 9.26 0.30 -18.48
N ASP A 93 7.96 0.04 -18.35
CA ASP A 93 7.00 1.03 -17.87
C ASP A 93 7.06 1.30 -16.36
N SER A 94 7.70 0.41 -15.59
CA SER A 94 7.82 0.51 -14.14
C SER A 94 9.26 0.43 -13.62
N GLY A 95 10.25 0.39 -14.52
CA GLY A 95 11.65 0.20 -14.14
C GLY A 95 11.90 -1.13 -13.41
N GLY A 96 11.18 -2.18 -13.78
CA GLY A 96 11.24 -3.50 -13.15
C GLY A 96 10.41 -3.63 -11.86
N TYR A 97 9.76 -2.57 -11.38
CA TYR A 97 8.91 -2.62 -10.19
C TYR A 97 7.59 -3.34 -10.46
N ARG A 98 7.17 -4.22 -9.56
CA ARG A 98 5.98 -5.07 -9.68
C ARG A 98 5.29 -5.20 -8.31
N ASP A 99 4.01 -4.86 -8.23
CA ASP A 99 3.17 -5.01 -7.04
C ASP A 99 1.71 -5.32 -7.40
N LEU A 100 0.92 -5.75 -6.41
CA LEU A 100 -0.54 -5.68 -6.48
C LEU A 100 -0.98 -4.48 -5.65
N LEU A 101 -1.57 -3.47 -6.30
CA LEU A 101 -2.14 -2.33 -5.60
C LEU A 101 -3.62 -2.56 -5.40
N ILE A 102 -4.07 -2.43 -4.16
CA ILE A 102 -5.45 -2.63 -3.75
C ILE A 102 -5.95 -1.36 -3.07
N ASN A 103 -7.11 -0.89 -3.49
CA ASN A 103 -7.83 0.15 -2.74
C ASN A 103 -8.90 -0.55 -1.91
N ILE A 104 -8.89 -0.28 -0.61
CA ILE A 104 -9.84 -0.86 0.35
C ILE A 104 -10.57 0.23 1.14
N ARG A 105 -11.72 -0.14 1.67
CA ARG A 105 -12.43 0.54 2.76
C ARG A 105 -12.51 -0.41 3.94
N ILE A 106 -12.58 0.13 5.15
CA ILE A 106 -12.80 -0.65 6.37
C ILE A 106 -14.09 -0.10 7.00
N PRO A 107 -15.28 -0.58 6.62
CA PRO A 107 -16.55 -0.01 7.08
C PRO A 107 -17.06 -0.73 8.34
N THR A 108 -16.33 -0.57 9.45
CA THR A 108 -16.74 -1.08 10.78
C THR A 108 -17.49 -0.02 11.57
N GLU A 109 -18.17 -0.42 12.64
CA GLU A 109 -18.84 0.50 13.58
C GLU A 109 -17.86 1.56 14.14
N GLU A 110 -16.63 1.15 14.45
CA GLU A 110 -15.56 2.05 14.91
C GLU A 110 -15.24 3.11 13.85
N THR A 111 -14.99 2.70 12.61
CA THR A 111 -14.70 3.66 11.53
C THR A 111 -15.89 4.54 11.19
N SER A 112 -17.11 4.05 11.35
CA SER A 112 -18.33 4.84 11.14
C SER A 112 -18.47 5.91 12.23
N THR A 113 -18.20 5.57 13.49
CA THR A 113 -18.18 6.51 14.62
C THR A 113 -17.16 7.63 14.42
N LEU A 114 -16.04 7.33 13.76
CA LEU A 114 -15.00 8.30 13.41
C LEU A 114 -15.26 9.07 12.11
N GLY A 115 -16.32 8.74 11.36
CA GLY A 115 -16.61 9.32 10.03
C GLY A 115 -15.62 8.89 8.94
N LEU A 116 -14.99 7.73 9.09
CA LEU A 116 -13.93 7.18 8.24
C LEU A 116 -14.32 5.92 7.46
N ASP A 117 -15.54 5.41 7.64
CA ASP A 117 -16.07 4.22 6.95
C ASP A 117 -16.06 4.32 5.41
N THR A 118 -16.06 5.56 4.90
CA THR A 118 -15.94 5.86 3.47
C THR A 118 -14.49 6.13 3.01
N HIS A 119 -13.53 6.23 3.92
CA HIS A 119 -12.14 6.55 3.59
C HIS A 119 -11.47 5.41 2.83
N VAL A 120 -10.75 5.75 1.76
CA VAL A 120 -10.02 4.77 0.93
C VAL A 120 -8.58 4.67 1.39
N CYS A 121 -8.14 3.46 1.71
CA CYS A 121 -6.76 3.13 2.00
C CYS A 121 -6.12 2.42 0.80
N GLU A 122 -4.87 2.76 0.48
CA GLU A 122 -4.08 2.05 -0.53
C GLU A 122 -3.19 0.99 0.13
N VAL A 123 -3.35 -0.28 -0.26
CA VAL A 123 -2.46 -1.37 0.16
C VAL A 123 -1.66 -1.85 -1.05
N GLN A 124 -0.33 -1.83 -0.94
CA GLN A 124 0.56 -2.40 -1.94
C GLN A 124 1.09 -3.74 -1.44
N LEU A 125 0.72 -4.83 -2.12
CA LEU A 125 1.30 -6.15 -1.87
C LEU A 125 2.54 -6.30 -2.76
N ILE A 126 3.70 -6.47 -2.12
CA ILE A 126 4.99 -6.47 -2.81
C ILE A 126 5.70 -7.78 -2.48
N LEU A 127 6.13 -8.52 -3.50
CA LEU A 127 6.98 -9.70 -3.24
C LEU A 127 8.33 -9.24 -2.70
N THR A 128 8.85 -9.94 -1.71
CA THR A 128 10.14 -9.63 -1.04
C THR A 128 11.28 -9.41 -2.04
N GLY A 129 11.36 -10.24 -3.08
CA GLY A 129 12.33 -10.07 -4.18
C GLY A 129 12.22 -8.71 -4.90
N PHE A 130 11.00 -8.23 -5.16
CA PHE A 130 10.77 -6.91 -5.76
C PHE A 130 10.96 -5.76 -4.75
N ALA A 131 10.71 -5.99 -3.46
CA ALA A 131 10.94 -5.00 -2.42
C ALA A 131 12.44 -4.66 -2.29
N LYS A 132 13.33 -5.66 -2.40
CA LYS A 132 14.79 -5.45 -2.41
C LYS A 132 15.25 -4.57 -3.57
N LEU A 133 14.63 -4.68 -4.74
CA LEU A 133 14.92 -3.81 -5.89
C LEU A 133 14.44 -2.37 -5.68
N LYS A 134 13.41 -2.16 -4.85
CA LYS A 134 12.84 -0.84 -4.52
C LYS A 134 13.83 0.01 -3.72
N THR A 135 14.60 -0.60 -2.80
CA THR A 135 15.43 0.11 -1.80
C THR A 135 16.78 0.58 -2.34
N LEU A 136 17.42 -0.18 -3.25
CA LEU A 136 18.83 0.05 -3.63
C LEU A 136 19.10 1.32 -4.46
N THR A 137 18.18 1.75 -5.32
CA THR A 137 18.30 2.94 -6.22
C THR A 137 17.07 3.12 -7.10
N GLY A 138 16.26 2.06 -7.25
CA GLY A 138 15.10 2.00 -8.14
C GLY A 138 14.00 3.00 -7.81
N HIS A 139 13.69 3.24 -6.53
CA HIS A 139 12.58 4.14 -6.17
C HIS A 139 12.83 5.59 -6.63
N ARG A 140 14.04 6.12 -6.46
CA ARG A 140 14.38 7.49 -6.88
C ARG A 140 14.31 7.63 -8.41
N ARG A 141 14.88 6.68 -9.15
CA ARG A 141 14.84 6.65 -10.61
C ARG A 141 13.41 6.50 -11.15
N TYR A 142 12.61 5.65 -10.52
CA TYR A 142 11.19 5.50 -10.88
C TYR A 142 10.41 6.79 -10.65
N VAL A 143 10.60 7.46 -9.51
CA VAL A 143 9.93 8.75 -9.24
C VAL A 143 10.33 9.80 -10.27
N GLN A 144 11.61 9.88 -10.64
CA GLN A 144 12.09 10.81 -11.68
C GLN A 144 11.47 10.50 -13.04
N TYR A 145 11.48 9.23 -13.47
CA TYR A 145 10.86 8.79 -14.73
C TYR A 145 9.35 9.06 -14.77
N ARG A 146 8.63 8.74 -13.69
CA ARG A 146 7.18 8.96 -13.58
C ARG A 146 6.84 10.45 -13.61
N ASN A 147 7.56 11.26 -12.84
CA ASN A 147 7.35 12.71 -12.81
C ASN A 147 7.60 13.34 -14.19
N ALA A 148 8.57 12.84 -14.97
CA ALA A 148 8.82 13.29 -16.33
C ALA A 148 7.68 12.95 -17.31
N LYS A 149 6.88 11.92 -17.01
CA LYS A 149 5.67 11.56 -17.77
C LYS A 149 4.41 12.32 -17.37
N GLY A 150 4.47 13.16 -16.33
CA GLY A 150 3.31 13.88 -15.80
C GLY A 150 2.34 13.00 -15.01
N GLU A 151 2.79 11.84 -14.52
CA GLU A 151 2.00 10.91 -13.68
C GLU A 151 2.25 11.06 -12.17
#